data_AF-A0A7C6SNY0-F1
#
_entry.id   AF-A0A7C6SNY0-F1
#
_cell.length_a   1.000
_cell.length_b   1.000
_cell.length_c   1.000
_cell.angle_alpha   90.00
_cell.angle_beta   90.00
_cell.angle_gamma   90.00
#
_symmetry.space_group_name_H-M   'P 1'
#
loop_
_entity.id
_entity.type
_entity.pdbx_description
1 polymer ?
#
loop_
_entity_poly.entity_id
_entity_poly.type
_entity_poly.pdbx_seq_one_letter_code
_entity_poly.pdbx_strand_id
1 'polypeptide(L)'
;MFNWLLRLSTALAEAPAAADAAADAATDPALQEPNSIAMLLTTMLPMVLIVAVFYFMMIRPQRKKDKKVKEMLNNLKAGDRICTIGGIYGTIQGFRDDNVVLSVGEKDMPMVIARWAVRNVEAVTIENDGEVLA
;
A
#
# COMPACT_ATOMS: atom_id res chain seq x y z
N MET A 1 -26.40 -26.32 -19.76
CA MET A 1 -25.00 -26.20 -20.25
C MET A 1 -24.08 -27.33 -19.77
N PHE A 2 -24.38 -28.03 -18.68
CA PHE A 2 -23.56 -29.16 -18.18
C PHE A 2 -23.96 -30.55 -18.72
N ASN A 3 -25.10 -30.69 -19.40
CA ASN A 3 -25.57 -31.97 -19.96
C ASN A 3 -25.03 -32.29 -21.37
N TRP A 4 -24.25 -31.38 -21.97
CA TRP A 4 -23.59 -31.55 -23.28
C TRP A 4 -22.26 -32.30 -23.15
N LEU A 5 -21.54 -32.12 -22.03
CA LEU A 5 -20.26 -32.78 -21.77
C LEU A 5 -20.43 -34.26 -21.36
N LEU A 6 -21.52 -34.63 -20.70
CA LEU A 6 -21.78 -36.04 -20.36
C LEU A 6 -22.19 -36.88 -21.58
N ARG A 7 -22.91 -36.29 -22.55
CA ARG A 7 -23.22 -36.96 -23.83
C ARG A 7 -22.05 -37.07 -24.79
N LEU A 8 -21.03 -36.21 -24.65
CA LEU A 8 -19.79 -36.31 -25.41
C LEU A 8 -18.92 -37.52 -24.96
N SER A 9 -19.10 -38.01 -23.73
CA SER A 9 -18.41 -39.22 -23.26
C SER A 9 -19.06 -40.53 -23.73
N THR A 10 -20.40 -40.57 -23.84
CA THR A 10 -21.13 -41.76 -24.27
C THR A 10 -21.12 -41.98 -25.78
N ALA A 11 -20.82 -40.95 -26.59
CA ALA A 11 -20.72 -41.10 -28.04
C ALA A 11 -19.43 -41.78 -28.52
N LEU A 12 -18.46 -42.01 -27.62
CA LEU A 12 -17.23 -42.75 -27.91
C LEU A 12 -17.25 -44.20 -27.37
N ALA A 13 -18.38 -44.65 -26.81
CA ALA A 13 -18.50 -45.91 -26.07
C ALA A 13 -19.32 -46.98 -26.80
N GLU A 14 -19.31 -47.03 -28.14
CA GLU A 14 -20.03 -48.03 -28.92
C GLU A 14 -19.06 -48.81 -29.85
N ALA A 15 -18.34 -49.77 -29.24
CA ALA A 15 -17.96 -51.12 -29.72
C ALA A 15 -17.10 -51.31 -31.01
N PRO A 16 -16.55 -52.53 -31.25
CA PRO A 16 -15.81 -53.43 -30.35
C PRO A 16 -14.51 -53.96 -31.01
N ALA A 17 -13.49 -54.32 -30.22
CA ALA A 17 -12.64 -55.50 -30.46
C ALA A 17 -11.55 -55.59 -29.38
N ALA A 18 -11.67 -56.61 -28.55
CA ALA A 18 -10.62 -57.08 -27.67
C ALA A 18 -9.49 -57.73 -28.49
N ALA A 19 -8.26 -57.24 -28.31
CA ALA A 19 -6.96 -57.87 -28.49
C ALA A 19 -5.95 -56.71 -28.33
N ASP A 20 -5.01 -56.69 -27.40
CA ASP A 20 -4.11 -57.78 -27.08
C ASP A 20 -3.38 -57.52 -25.75
N ALA A 21 -3.01 -58.64 -25.16
CA ALA A 21 -2.05 -58.94 -24.10
C ALA A 21 -1.27 -57.84 -23.35
N ALA A 22 -1.25 -58.04 -22.03
CA ALA A 22 -0.24 -57.59 -21.09
C ALA A 22 1.19 -58.05 -21.44
N ALA A 23 2.18 -57.19 -21.19
CA ALA A 23 3.56 -57.52 -20.76
C ALA A 23 4.28 -56.20 -20.42
N ASP A 24 4.55 -55.95 -19.14
CA ASP A 24 5.91 -56.07 -18.54
C ASP A 24 6.71 -54.77 -18.72
N ALA A 25 6.64 -53.83 -17.79
CA ALA A 25 7.55 -53.75 -16.65
C ALA A 25 9.04 -53.86 -17.04
N ALA A 26 9.63 -52.74 -17.44
CA ALA A 26 11.05 -52.48 -17.20
C ALA A 26 11.15 -51.14 -16.47
N THR A 27 11.10 -51.23 -15.13
CA THR A 27 11.57 -50.18 -14.25
C THR A 27 13.09 -50.20 -14.26
N ASP A 28 13.73 -49.11 -14.70
CA ASP A 28 15.08 -48.80 -14.24
C ASP A 28 15.00 -47.62 -13.27
N PRO A 29 15.27 -47.84 -11.96
CA PRO A 29 15.08 -46.87 -10.89
C PRO A 29 16.41 -46.20 -10.56
N ALA A 30 16.61 -44.96 -11.00
CA ALA A 30 17.73 -44.15 -10.55
C ALA A 30 17.26 -42.73 -10.25
N LEU A 31 16.97 -42.51 -8.96
CA LEU A 31 16.94 -41.22 -8.24
C LEU A 31 16.77 -39.97 -9.11
N GLN A 32 15.54 -39.72 -9.54
CA GLN A 32 15.14 -38.36 -9.83
C GLN A 32 13.83 -38.13 -9.10
N GLU A 33 13.98 -37.81 -7.81
CA GLU A 33 12.95 -37.13 -7.03
C GLU A 33 12.29 -36.12 -7.97
N PRO A 34 10.99 -36.23 -8.26
CA PRO A 34 10.32 -35.20 -9.02
C PRO A 34 10.51 -33.94 -8.19
N ASN A 35 11.39 -33.05 -8.65
CA ASN A 35 11.60 -31.72 -8.08
C ASN A 35 10.29 -30.94 -8.27
N SER A 36 9.26 -31.32 -7.54
CA SER A 36 7.95 -30.69 -7.43
C SER A 36 8.12 -29.24 -6.98
N ILE A 37 9.15 -28.98 -6.15
CA ILE A 37 9.61 -27.66 -5.77
C ILE A 37 10.19 -26.90 -6.98
N ALA A 38 10.96 -27.53 -7.88
CA ALA A 38 11.50 -26.86 -9.06
C ALA A 38 10.41 -26.53 -10.10
N MET A 39 9.42 -27.42 -10.28
CA MET A 39 8.22 -27.18 -11.11
C MET A 39 7.31 -26.09 -10.51
N LEU A 40 7.13 -26.07 -9.18
CA LEU A 40 6.42 -24.98 -8.48
C LEU A 40 7.16 -23.66 -8.56
N LEU A 41 8.48 -23.67 -8.40
CA LEU A 41 9.33 -22.49 -8.55
C LEU A 41 9.21 -21.92 -9.97
N THR A 42 9.34 -22.72 -11.03
CA THR A 42 9.21 -22.23 -12.41
C THR A 42 7.81 -21.72 -12.75
N THR A 43 6.74 -22.33 -12.22
CA THR A 43 5.35 -21.90 -12.49
C THR A 43 4.91 -20.72 -11.61
N MET A 44 5.40 -20.64 -10.36
CA MET A 44 5.14 -19.51 -9.46
C MET A 44 6.08 -18.33 -9.71
N LEU A 45 7.21 -18.51 -10.40
CA LEU A 45 8.14 -17.43 -10.75
C LEU A 45 7.44 -16.27 -11.47
N PRO A 46 6.67 -16.45 -12.56
CA PRO A 46 5.97 -15.34 -13.21
C PRO A 46 4.89 -14.71 -12.32
N MET A 47 4.21 -15.50 -11.49
CA MET A 47 3.17 -15.01 -10.56
C MET A 47 3.77 -14.14 -9.44
N VAL A 48 4.88 -14.59 -8.85
CA VAL A 48 5.62 -13.87 -7.81
C VAL A 48 6.28 -12.62 -8.38
N LEU A 49 6.78 -12.65 -9.61
CA LEU A 49 7.43 -11.49 -10.26
C LEU A 49 6.42 -10.34 -10.47
N ILE A 50 5.20 -10.65 -10.93
CA ILE A 50 4.12 -9.66 -11.07
C ILE A 50 3.74 -9.07 -9.71
N VAL A 51 3.51 -9.91 -8.70
CA VAL A 51 3.17 -9.45 -7.33
C VAL A 51 4.31 -8.61 -6.74
N ALA A 52 5.55 -9.01 -6.95
CA ALA A 52 6.73 -8.28 -6.48
C ALA A 52 6.84 -6.90 -7.13
N VAL A 53 6.60 -6.77 -8.44
CA VAL A 53 6.64 -5.47 -9.14
C VAL A 53 5.52 -4.54 -8.65
N PHE A 54 4.28 -5.03 -8.56
CA PHE A 54 3.16 -4.23 -8.04
C PHE A 54 3.36 -3.85 -6.57
N TYR A 55 3.84 -4.76 -5.73
CA TYR A 55 4.15 -4.49 -4.32
C TYR A 55 5.29 -3.49 -4.16
N PHE A 56 6.38 -3.66 -4.92
CA PHE A 56 7.55 -2.78 -4.84
C PHE A 56 7.22 -1.37 -5.33
N MET A 57 6.40 -1.25 -6.37
CA MET A 57 5.97 0.04 -6.90
C MET A 57 4.95 0.75 -6.01
N MET A 58 4.13 0.04 -5.22
CA MET A 58 3.19 0.66 -4.28
C MET A 58 3.84 1.01 -2.93
N ILE A 59 4.73 0.15 -2.41
CA ILE A 59 5.29 0.35 -1.07
C ILE A 59 6.37 1.44 -1.03
N ARG A 60 7.14 1.59 -2.11
CA ARG A 60 8.18 2.62 -2.25
C ARG A 60 7.64 4.06 -2.21
N PRO A 61 6.58 4.43 -2.96
CA PRO A 61 6.02 5.78 -2.90
C PRO A 61 5.30 6.05 -1.57
N GLN A 62 4.68 5.03 -0.96
CA GLN A 62 3.96 5.22 0.30
C GLN A 62 4.92 5.57 1.44
N ARG A 63 6.02 4.83 1.58
CA ARG A 63 7.08 5.13 2.55
C ARG A 63 7.69 6.53 2.37
N LYS A 64 7.77 7.04 1.13
CA LYS A 64 8.25 8.41 0.87
C LYS A 64 7.27 9.47 1.35
N LYS A 65 5.96 9.27 1.20
CA LYS A 65 4.93 10.20 1.67
C LYS A 65 4.90 10.23 3.20
N ASP A 66 4.92 9.07 3.84
CA ASP A 66 4.88 8.97 5.31
C ASP A 66 6.10 9.62 5.97
N LYS A 67 7.28 9.43 5.37
CA LYS A 67 8.51 10.09 5.82
C LYS A 67 8.41 11.61 5.73
N LYS A 68 7.92 12.15 4.61
CA LYS A 68 7.74 13.60 4.42
C LYS A 68 6.76 14.20 5.42
N VAL A 69 5.64 13.51 5.70
CA VAL A 69 4.67 13.97 6.70
C VAL A 69 5.32 13.99 8.07
N LYS A 70 6.00 12.92 8.49
CA LYS A 70 6.70 12.87 9.78
C LYS A 70 7.77 13.96 9.90
N GLU A 71 8.52 14.20 8.84
CA GLU A 71 9.55 15.24 8.79
C GLU A 71 8.94 16.65 8.90
N MET A 72 7.82 16.92 8.24
CA MET A 72 7.08 18.17 8.39
C MET A 72 6.57 18.36 9.83
N LEU A 73 6.01 17.31 10.44
CA LEU A 73 5.55 17.34 11.83
C LEU A 73 6.68 17.55 12.84
N ASN A 74 7.88 17.02 12.55
CA ASN A 74 9.07 17.21 13.39
C ASN A 74 9.69 18.61 13.25
N ASN A 75 9.45 19.29 12.14
CA ASN A 75 9.95 20.65 11.89
C ASN A 75 9.03 21.74 12.46
N LEU A 76 7.89 21.38 13.04
CA LEU A 76 6.98 22.33 13.69
C LEU A 76 7.64 22.96 14.93
N LYS A 77 7.57 24.29 15.03
CA LYS A 77 8.08 25.04 16.19
C LYS A 77 6.97 25.80 16.90
N ALA A 78 7.20 26.11 18.18
CA ALA A 78 6.30 27.00 18.92
C ALA A 78 6.44 28.41 18.36
N GLY A 79 5.31 29.09 18.17
CA GLY A 79 5.23 30.39 17.49
C GLY A 79 4.93 30.31 15.99
N ASP A 80 4.97 29.14 15.38
CA ASP A 80 4.60 28.99 13.97
C ASP A 80 3.09 29.17 13.79
N ARG A 81 2.70 29.91 12.75
CA ARG A 81 1.31 29.96 12.29
C ARG A 81 1.05 28.74 11.41
N ILE A 82 -0.04 28.04 11.67
CA ILE A 82 -0.36 26.81 10.96
C ILE A 82 -1.82 26.80 10.49
N CYS A 83 -2.03 26.10 9.38
CA CYS A 83 -3.35 25.75 8.87
C CYS A 83 -3.60 24.27 9.15
N THR A 84 -4.71 23.99 9.82
CA THR A 84 -5.16 22.61 10.09
C THR A 84 -5.89 22.03 8.88
N ILE A 85 -6.06 20.70 8.84
CA ILE A 85 -6.81 20.02 7.75
C ILE A 85 -8.25 20.55 7.62
N GLY A 86 -8.86 20.99 8.74
CA GLY A 86 -10.19 21.58 8.77
C GLY A 86 -10.27 23.06 8.37
N GLY A 87 -9.15 23.68 7.94
CA GLY A 87 -9.11 25.09 7.55
C GLY A 87 -9.06 26.07 8.72
N ILE A 88 -8.78 25.60 9.95
CA ILE A 88 -8.59 26.46 11.11
C ILE A 88 -7.16 27.00 11.08
N TYR A 89 -7.03 28.32 11.24
CA TYR A 89 -5.76 29.03 11.37
C TYR A 89 -5.48 29.34 12.83
N GLY A 90 -4.25 29.11 13.26
CA GLY A 90 -3.83 29.42 14.62
C GLY A 90 -2.32 29.42 14.79
N THR A 91 -1.87 29.85 15.96
CA THR A 91 -0.45 29.90 16.32
C THR A 91 -0.15 28.80 17.34
N ILE A 92 0.95 28.06 17.16
CA ILE A 92 1.35 27.01 18.10
C ILE A 92 1.86 27.64 19.41
N GLN A 93 1.18 27.37 20.54
CA GLN A 93 1.68 27.77 21.86
C GLN A 93 2.60 26.72 22.48
N GLY A 94 2.39 25.44 22.16
CA GLY A 94 3.22 24.37 22.71
C GLY A 94 2.86 22.98 22.20
N PHE A 95 3.72 22.03 22.54
CA PHE A 95 3.61 20.63 22.12
C PHE A 95 3.39 19.73 23.33
N ARG A 96 2.59 18.68 23.13
CA ARG A 96 2.41 17.56 24.08
C ARG A 96 2.45 16.26 23.29
N ASP A 97 3.63 15.68 23.11
CA ASP A 97 3.88 14.42 22.38
C ASP A 97 3.13 14.28 21.05
N ASP A 98 1.90 13.74 21.06
CA ASP A 98 1.05 13.55 19.88
C ASP A 98 0.00 14.65 19.67
N ASN A 99 -0.09 15.62 20.56
CA ASN A 99 -0.99 16.75 20.53
C ASN A 99 -0.23 18.08 20.44
N VAL A 100 -0.87 19.07 19.85
CA VAL A 100 -0.38 20.45 19.71
C VAL A 100 -1.44 21.37 20.32
N VAL A 101 -1.00 22.30 21.17
CA VAL A 101 -1.85 23.35 21.71
C VAL A 101 -1.69 24.57 20.83
N LEU A 102 -2.79 25.01 20.24
CA LEU A 102 -2.80 26.16 19.35
C LEU A 102 -3.80 27.21 19.81
N SER A 103 -3.39 28.45 19.65
CA SER A 103 -4.17 29.65 19.92
C SER A 103 -4.95 30.00 18.67
N VAL A 104 -6.28 30.09 18.78
CA VAL A 104 -7.15 30.40 17.64
C VAL A 104 -7.98 31.64 17.93
N GLY A 105 -8.08 32.52 16.93
CA GLY A 105 -8.87 33.76 16.98
C GLY A 105 -8.20 34.89 17.78
N GLU A 106 -8.91 36.01 17.88
CA GLU A 106 -8.43 37.24 18.53
C GLU A 106 -8.33 37.11 20.06
N LYS A 107 -9.05 36.16 20.65
CA LYS A 107 -9.06 35.90 22.10
C LYS A 107 -8.03 34.87 22.57
N ASP A 108 -7.12 34.46 21.69
CA ASP A 108 -6.07 33.47 22.02
C ASP A 108 -6.60 32.23 22.75
N MET A 109 -7.73 31.69 22.27
CA MET A 109 -8.34 30.53 22.93
C MET A 109 -7.48 29.27 22.68
N PRO A 110 -7.02 28.59 23.75
CA PRO A 110 -6.20 27.40 23.60
C PRO A 110 -7.09 26.22 23.17
N MET A 111 -6.81 25.69 21.99
CA MET A 111 -7.44 24.50 21.44
C MET A 111 -6.38 23.41 21.26
N VAL A 112 -6.72 22.19 21.67
CA VAL A 112 -5.84 21.03 21.52
C VAL A 112 -6.24 20.28 20.26
N ILE A 113 -5.27 20.04 19.37
CA ILE A 113 -5.45 19.19 18.20
C ILE A 113 -4.37 18.13 18.15
N ALA A 114 -4.64 17.06 17.41
CA ALA A 114 -3.61 16.07 17.13
C ALA A 114 -2.55 16.65 16.19
N ARG A 115 -1.28 16.27 16.40
CA ARG A 115 -0.14 16.76 15.59
C ARG A 115 -0.30 16.43 14.11
N TRP A 116 -0.89 15.29 13.76
CA TRP A 116 -1.14 14.90 12.37
C TRP A 116 -2.16 15.81 11.65
N ALA A 117 -2.96 16.59 12.39
CA ALA A 117 -3.96 17.47 11.81
C ALA A 117 -3.37 18.79 11.27
N VAL A 118 -2.05 18.99 11.40
CA VAL A 118 -1.33 20.12 10.81
C VAL A 118 -1.09 19.85 9.33
N ARG A 119 -1.67 20.69 8.46
CA ARG A 119 -1.57 20.54 7.00
C ARG A 119 -0.41 21.32 6.42
N ASN A 120 -0.25 22.57 6.85
CA ASN A 120 0.77 23.47 6.35
C ASN A 120 1.23 24.45 7.43
N VAL A 121 2.51 24.81 7.40
CA VAL A 121 3.07 25.92 8.18
C VAL A 121 3.05 27.16 7.31
N GLU A 122 2.38 28.20 7.78
CA GLU A 122 2.44 29.51 7.16
C GLU A 122 3.67 30.22 7.68
N ALA A 123 4.66 30.42 6.80
CA ALA A 123 5.68 31.41 7.07
C ALA A 123 4.97 32.77 7.09
N VAL A 124 4.85 33.37 8.27
CA VAL A 124 4.33 34.72 8.41
C VAL A 124 5.30 35.64 7.66
N THR A 125 4.94 36.03 6.44
CA THR A 125 5.47 37.21 5.79
C THR A 125 5.00 38.39 6.63
N ILE A 126 5.85 38.85 7.55
CA ILE A 126 5.74 40.17 8.15
C ILE A 126 6.02 41.16 7.01
N GLU A 127 4.98 41.56 6.28
CA GLU A 127 5.00 42.84 5.58
C GLU A 127 4.36 43.85 6.53
N ASN A 128 5.23 44.68 7.08
CA ASN A 128 4.91 45.82 7.90
C ASN A 128 4.39 46.93 6.97
N ASP A 129 3.11 46.85 6.57
CA ASP A 129 2.39 47.90 5.83
C ASP A 129 2.07 49.11 6.74
N GLY A 130 3.07 49.56 7.51
CA GLY A 130 3.02 50.72 8.38
C GLY A 130 3.43 52.03 7.71
N GLU A 131 3.63 52.06 6.39
CA GLU A 131 4.02 53.29 5.67
C GLU A 131 3.21 53.52 4.40
N VAL A 132 1.92 53.81 4.53
CA VAL A 132 1.20 54.69 3.57
C VAL A 132 -0.04 55.31 4.23
N LEU A 133 0.21 56.20 5.19
CA LEU A 133 -0.65 57.34 5.45
C LEU A 133 0.23 58.57 5.70
N ALA A 134 0.63 59.22 4.61
CA ALA A 134 0.97 60.64 4.55
C ALA A 134 0.65 61.16 3.14
#